data_AF-A3BUK8-F1
#
_entry.id   AF-A3BUK8-F1
#
_cell.length_a   1.000
_cell.length_b   1.000
_cell.length_c   1.000
_cell.angle_alpha   90.00
_cell.angle_beta   90.00
_cell.angle_gamma   90.00
#
_symmetry.space_group_name_H-M   'P 1'
#
loop_
_entity.id
_entity.type
_entity.pdbx_description
1 polymer ?
#
loop_
_entity_poly.entity_id
_entity_poly.type
_entity_poly.pdbx_seq_one_letter_code
_entity_poly.pdbx_strand_id
1 'polypeptide(L)'
;MKPQRLPLPPVPAAALLLLPVALLAALLLVVYPNEFALQASLAGAAACGDHQGGGGGGGVQAAPEFRLLIGVLTLPARYERRHLLRMVYALQQPAVASRAPVDVRFVFCRVGSPEDRVLVSLEAMAVPRLFGGGEAAYDFVMKADDDTFFRLPELAESLSRAPRRDLYYGCMVPCDYVRGSNEYMSGMGYLLSWDLVEWIVAAAAEIEGRTGGPEDRTLYSWLRRGGRGRNRVDVKPAMYNFPGRHPCSHEFIPDTIAVHQLKDNRRWARTLQYFNFTAALKPFYPPAVPPGVAQVDVRFVFCRVADPVDAQLVVLEAARHGDILVLNCTENMNDGKTHEYLSSVPRMFASSPYDYVMKTDDDTYLRVAALVDELRHKPRDDVYLGYGFAVGDDPMQFMHGMGYVVSWDVATWVSTNEDILRYNDTHGPEDLLVGKWLNIGRRGKNRYSLRPRMYDLNWDMDNFRPDTVLVHMLKDNRRWAAAFRYFNVNGGVQAVQPVPLPMIDQFLFCIF
;
A
#
# COMPACT_ATOMS: atom_id res chain seq x y z
N MET A 1 -0.24 -55.81 -62.49
CA MET A 1 -0.27 -55.96 -61.02
C MET A 1 -0.38 -54.57 -60.40
N LYS A 2 -1.56 -54.21 -59.88
CA LYS A 2 -1.77 -52.99 -59.06
C LYS A 2 -1.83 -53.44 -57.59
N PRO A 3 -1.10 -52.83 -56.66
CA PRO A 3 -1.15 -53.24 -55.26
C PRO A 3 -2.45 -52.76 -54.62
N GLN A 4 -3.21 -53.71 -54.07
CA GLN A 4 -4.37 -53.43 -53.22
C GLN A 4 -3.87 -52.79 -51.92
N ARG A 5 -4.35 -51.57 -51.62
CA ARG A 5 -4.14 -50.93 -50.33
C ARG A 5 -5.10 -51.56 -49.32
N LEU A 6 -4.55 -52.14 -48.25
CA LEU A 6 -5.31 -52.51 -47.06
C LEU A 6 -5.88 -51.25 -46.38
N PRO A 7 -7.13 -51.27 -45.88
CA PRO A 7 -7.68 -50.17 -45.11
C PRO A 7 -7.02 -50.11 -43.72
N LEU A 8 -6.58 -48.92 -43.32
CA LEU A 8 -6.15 -48.64 -41.95
C LEU A 8 -7.34 -48.75 -41.00
N PRO A 9 -7.15 -49.27 -39.77
CA PRO A 9 -8.21 -49.35 -38.78
C PRO A 9 -8.65 -47.94 -38.35
N PRO A 10 -9.93 -47.74 -37.99
CA PRO A 10 -10.42 -46.44 -37.56
C PRO A 10 -9.75 -46.06 -36.24
N VAL A 11 -9.03 -44.93 -36.24
CA VAL A 11 -8.52 -44.33 -35.01
C VAL A 11 -9.74 -43.80 -34.25
N PRO A 12 -10.01 -44.24 -33.01
CA PRO A 12 -11.13 -43.72 -32.25
C PRO A 12 -10.91 -42.23 -32.00
N ALA A 13 -11.94 -41.40 -32.24
CA ALA A 13 -11.88 -39.94 -32.09
C ALA A 13 -11.34 -39.47 -30.71
N ALA A 14 -11.48 -40.31 -29.68
CA ALA A 14 -10.90 -40.09 -28.36
C ALA A 14 -9.35 -40.07 -28.36
N ALA A 15 -8.70 -40.86 -29.21
CA ALA A 15 -7.23 -40.88 -29.31
C ALA A 15 -6.66 -39.61 -29.95
N LEU A 16 -7.43 -38.93 -30.82
CA LEU A 16 -7.06 -37.63 -31.41
C LEU A 16 -7.22 -36.46 -30.43
N LEU A 17 -8.09 -36.58 -29.43
CA LEU A 17 -8.30 -35.57 -28.39
C LEU A 17 -7.34 -35.71 -27.21
N LEU A 18 -6.96 -36.94 -26.85
CA LEU A 18 -6.10 -37.19 -25.68
C LEU A 18 -4.61 -36.94 -25.95
N LEU A 19 -4.17 -37.09 -27.21
CA LEU A 19 -2.79 -36.87 -27.61
C LEU A 19 -2.28 -35.44 -27.33
N PRO A 20 -2.97 -34.36 -27.74
CA PRO A 20 -2.52 -32.99 -27.46
C PRO A 20 -2.56 -32.66 -25.95
N VAL A 21 -3.51 -33.22 -25.20
CA VAL A 21 -3.60 -33.03 -23.74
C VAL A 21 -2.43 -33.72 -23.03
N ALA A 22 -2.09 -34.94 -23.43
CA ALA A 22 -0.95 -35.68 -22.88
C ALA A 22 0.39 -34.99 -23.23
N LEU A 23 0.51 -34.43 -24.43
CA LEU A 23 1.71 -33.71 -24.88
C LEU A 23 1.88 -32.38 -24.14
N LEU A 24 0.77 -31.67 -23.89
CA LEU A 24 0.75 -30.46 -23.06
C LEU A 24 1.11 -30.76 -21.60
N ALA A 25 0.56 -31.84 -21.02
CA ALA A 25 0.88 -32.26 -19.66
C ALA A 25 2.35 -32.66 -19.52
N ALA A 26 2.91 -33.37 -20.50
CA ALA A 26 4.34 -33.73 -20.52
C ALA A 26 5.24 -32.48 -20.66
N LEU A 27 4.86 -31.52 -21.50
CA LEU A 27 5.58 -30.25 -21.63
C LEU A 27 5.58 -29.47 -20.31
N LEU A 28 4.43 -29.41 -19.61
CA LEU A 28 4.31 -28.74 -18.31
C LEU A 28 5.14 -29.42 -17.22
N LEU A 29 5.19 -30.75 -17.17
CA LEU A 29 5.96 -31.51 -16.18
C LEU A 29 7.48 -31.47 -16.43
N VAL A 30 7.91 -31.40 -17.69
CA VAL A 30 9.35 -31.41 -18.05
C VAL A 30 9.94 -30.00 -18.07
N VAL A 31 9.19 -28.99 -18.52
CA VAL A 31 9.68 -27.60 -18.62
C VAL A 31 9.44 -26.82 -17.34
N TYR A 32 8.39 -27.14 -16.56
CA TYR A 32 8.01 -26.41 -15.34
C TYR A 32 7.83 -27.34 -14.11
N PRO A 33 8.87 -28.07 -13.67
CA PRO A 33 8.76 -29.09 -12.62
C PRO A 33 8.45 -28.53 -11.21
N ASN A 34 8.62 -27.23 -10.96
CA ASN A 34 8.52 -26.61 -9.62
C ASN A 34 7.44 -25.51 -9.49
N GLU A 35 6.58 -25.33 -10.49
CA GLU A 35 5.53 -24.30 -10.53
C GLU A 35 4.17 -24.86 -10.05
N PHE A 36 4.05 -25.13 -8.75
CA PHE A 36 2.84 -25.74 -8.13
C PHE A 36 1.56 -24.91 -8.33
N ALA A 37 1.67 -23.59 -8.51
CA ALA A 37 0.53 -22.68 -8.68
C ALA A 37 -0.19 -22.90 -10.03
N LEU A 38 0.56 -23.14 -11.11
CA LEU A 38 0.02 -23.33 -12.46
C LEU A 38 -0.68 -24.70 -12.57
N GLN A 39 -0.09 -25.72 -11.94
CA GLN A 39 -0.66 -27.07 -11.86
C GLN A 39 -1.96 -27.10 -11.02
N ALA A 40 -2.00 -26.36 -9.91
CA ALA A 40 -3.21 -26.23 -9.07
C ALA A 40 -4.35 -25.47 -9.77
N SER A 41 -4.02 -24.43 -10.54
CA SER A 41 -5.03 -23.64 -11.28
C SER A 41 -5.74 -24.44 -12.38
N LEU A 42 -5.03 -25.36 -13.04
CA LEU A 42 -5.59 -26.23 -14.08
C LEU A 42 -6.41 -27.38 -13.47
N ALA A 43 -6.04 -27.89 -12.30
CA ALA A 43 -6.84 -28.87 -11.56
C ALA A 43 -8.18 -28.27 -11.08
N GLY A 44 -8.19 -26.98 -10.70
CA GLY A 44 -9.42 -26.26 -10.33
C GLY A 44 -10.38 -26.02 -11.50
N ALA A 45 -9.86 -25.87 -12.73
CA ALA A 45 -10.68 -25.65 -13.92
C ALA A 45 -11.45 -26.90 -14.40
N ALA A 46 -11.00 -28.10 -14.01
CA ALA A 46 -11.68 -29.36 -14.35
C ALA A 46 -12.92 -29.65 -13.47
N ALA A 47 -13.17 -28.86 -12.42
CA ALA A 47 -14.28 -29.05 -11.48
C ALA A 47 -15.55 -28.23 -11.81
N CYS A 48 -15.64 -27.63 -12.99
CA CYS A 48 -16.82 -26.90 -13.44
C CYS A 48 -17.65 -27.77 -14.40
N GLY A 49 -18.54 -28.59 -13.84
CA GLY A 49 -19.55 -29.35 -14.56
C GLY A 49 -20.88 -29.34 -13.82
N ASP A 50 -21.77 -28.46 -14.28
CA ASP A 50 -23.24 -28.42 -14.13
C ASP A 50 -23.88 -28.47 -12.72
N HIS A 51 -24.52 -27.36 -12.33
CA HIS A 51 -25.59 -27.38 -11.32
C HIS A 51 -26.62 -26.26 -11.56
N GLN A 52 -27.74 -26.63 -12.18
CA GLN A 52 -29.05 -26.06 -11.87
C GLN A 52 -29.64 -26.79 -10.65
N GLY A 53 -30.25 -26.05 -9.74
CA GLY A 53 -31.19 -26.58 -8.75
C GLY A 53 -30.78 -26.39 -7.29
N GLY A 54 -31.53 -25.53 -6.59
CA GLY A 54 -31.26 -25.07 -5.23
C GLY A 54 -31.25 -26.14 -4.13
N GLY A 55 -30.51 -25.84 -3.07
CA GLY A 55 -30.48 -26.58 -1.82
C GLY A 55 -29.38 -26.04 -0.92
N GLY A 56 -29.76 -25.32 0.15
CA GLY A 56 -28.83 -24.73 1.10
C GLY A 56 -27.93 -25.77 1.75
N GLY A 57 -26.63 -25.71 1.43
CA GLY A 57 -25.56 -26.37 2.16
C GLY A 57 -24.61 -25.29 2.63
N GLY A 58 -24.71 -24.88 3.90
CA GLY A 58 -23.69 -24.10 4.55
C GLY A 58 -22.39 -24.90 4.50
N GLY A 59 -21.48 -24.51 3.60
CA GLY A 59 -20.12 -25.04 3.60
C GLY A 59 -19.54 -24.76 4.97
N VAL A 60 -19.34 -25.80 5.76
CA VAL A 60 -18.60 -25.73 7.01
C VAL A 60 -17.19 -25.32 6.63
N GLN A 61 -16.89 -24.02 6.69
CA GLN A 61 -15.50 -23.55 6.67
C GLN A 61 -14.81 -24.25 7.83
N ALA A 62 -13.84 -25.11 7.53
CA ALA A 62 -13.00 -25.72 8.54
C ALA A 62 -12.42 -24.59 9.41
N ALA A 63 -12.47 -24.75 10.73
CA ALA A 63 -11.89 -23.78 11.65
C ALA A 63 -10.41 -23.56 11.28
N PRO A 64 -9.90 -22.33 11.36
CA PRO A 64 -8.51 -22.07 11.06
C PRO A 64 -7.61 -22.89 11.98
N GLU A 65 -6.42 -23.25 11.48
CA GLU A 65 -5.44 -24.04 12.22
C GLU A 65 -4.95 -23.30 13.46
N PHE A 66 -4.81 -21.97 13.34
CA PHE A 66 -4.53 -21.04 14.43
C PHE A 66 -4.74 -19.59 14.02
N ARG A 67 -4.71 -18.67 14.98
CA ARG A 67 -4.74 -17.23 14.78
C ARG A 67 -3.46 -16.57 15.28
N LEU A 68 -2.91 -15.66 14.47
CA LEU A 68 -1.68 -14.93 14.77
C LEU A 68 -1.94 -13.42 14.83
N LEU A 69 -1.52 -12.77 15.92
CA LEU A 69 -1.43 -11.31 16.01
C LEU A 69 0.02 -10.88 15.81
N ILE A 70 0.31 -10.01 14.83
CA ILE A 70 1.61 -9.36 14.65
C ILE A 70 1.48 -7.89 15.08
N GLY A 71 2.12 -7.54 16.20
CA GLY A 71 2.31 -6.17 16.66
C GLY A 71 3.58 -5.58 16.08
N VAL A 72 3.44 -4.61 15.16
CA VAL A 72 4.56 -3.88 14.55
C VAL A 72 4.81 -2.60 15.33
N LEU A 73 5.94 -2.54 16.05
CA LEU A 73 6.36 -1.35 16.79
C LEU A 73 6.85 -0.27 15.84
N THR A 74 6.32 0.95 16.00
CA THR A 74 6.64 2.07 15.11
C THR A 74 6.35 3.43 15.76
N LEU A 75 6.66 4.52 15.06
CA LEU A 75 6.51 5.89 15.53
C LEU A 75 5.54 6.67 14.63
N PRO A 76 4.77 7.64 15.15
CA PRO A 76 3.81 8.41 14.37
C PRO A 76 4.37 8.96 13.04
N ALA A 77 5.58 9.51 13.07
CA ALA A 77 6.27 10.08 11.91
C ALA A 77 6.58 9.07 10.78
N ARG A 78 6.55 7.75 11.04
CA ARG A 78 6.89 6.70 10.05
C ARG A 78 5.68 6.23 9.22
N TYR A 79 4.84 7.15 8.79
CA TYR A 79 3.60 6.85 8.06
C TYR A 79 3.87 6.12 6.72
N GLU A 80 4.87 6.56 5.95
CA GLU A 80 5.27 5.93 4.69
C GLU A 80 5.69 4.47 4.89
N ARG A 81 6.44 4.20 5.96
CA ARG A 81 6.86 2.84 6.29
C ARG A 81 5.65 1.96 6.63
N ARG A 82 4.73 2.46 7.45
CA ARG A 82 3.48 1.75 7.76
C ARG A 82 2.64 1.52 6.51
N HIS A 83 2.59 2.51 5.61
CA HIS A 83 1.87 2.40 4.34
C HIS A 83 2.44 1.26 3.47
N LEU A 84 3.77 1.21 3.29
CA LEU A 84 4.43 0.12 2.57
C LEU A 84 4.12 -1.24 3.20
N LEU A 85 4.24 -1.36 4.53
CA LEU A 85 3.95 -2.61 5.24
C LEU A 85 2.50 -3.06 5.04
N ARG A 86 1.52 -2.15 5.04
CA ARG A 86 0.13 -2.49 4.73
C ARG A 86 -0.03 -3.09 3.35
N MET A 87 0.59 -2.49 2.34
CA MET A 87 0.53 -3.02 0.97
C MET A 87 1.13 -4.42 0.88
N VAL A 88 2.32 -4.58 1.45
CA VAL A 88 3.06 -5.84 1.42
C VAL A 88 2.35 -6.96 2.20
N TYR A 89 1.78 -6.67 3.37
CA TYR A 89 1.00 -7.67 4.10
C TYR A 89 -0.34 -7.97 3.43
N ALA A 90 -1.03 -6.96 2.89
CA ALA A 90 -2.30 -7.15 2.20
C ALA A 90 -2.19 -8.10 1.00
N LEU A 91 -1.08 -8.06 0.25
CA LEU A 91 -0.83 -8.96 -0.88
C LEU A 91 -0.65 -10.42 -0.47
N GLN A 92 -0.25 -10.69 0.78
CA GLN A 92 0.00 -12.03 1.28
C GLN A 92 -1.23 -12.67 1.92
N GLN A 93 -2.17 -11.85 2.41
CA GLN A 93 -3.36 -12.31 3.14
C GLN A 93 -4.14 -13.41 2.40
N PRO A 94 -4.42 -13.33 1.08
CA PRO A 94 -5.15 -14.38 0.38
C PRO A 94 -4.49 -15.76 0.47
N ALA A 95 -3.16 -15.83 0.58
CA ALA A 95 -2.41 -17.08 0.66
C ALA A 95 -2.47 -17.74 2.05
N VAL A 96 -2.83 -16.99 3.10
CA VAL A 96 -2.83 -17.47 4.50
C VAL A 96 -4.21 -17.47 5.17
N ALA A 97 -5.15 -16.67 4.68
CA ALA A 97 -6.41 -16.38 5.38
C ALA A 97 -7.26 -17.61 5.72
N SER A 98 -7.26 -18.65 4.87
CA SER A 98 -8.03 -19.88 5.11
C SER A 98 -7.38 -20.83 6.12
N ARG A 99 -6.05 -20.75 6.29
CA ARG A 99 -5.29 -21.65 7.16
C ARG A 99 -4.98 -21.02 8.50
N ALA A 100 -4.46 -19.81 8.49
CA ALA A 100 -4.02 -19.10 9.68
C ALA A 100 -4.31 -17.60 9.52
N PRO A 101 -5.46 -17.10 10.01
CA PRO A 101 -5.75 -15.67 10.01
C PRO A 101 -4.63 -14.90 10.73
N VAL A 102 -3.97 -14.00 9.99
CA VAL A 102 -2.89 -13.15 10.50
C VAL A 102 -3.38 -11.70 10.60
N ASP A 103 -3.49 -11.18 11.81
CA ASP A 103 -3.84 -9.78 12.06
C ASP A 103 -2.57 -8.96 12.29
N VAL A 104 -2.35 -7.93 11.48
CA VAL A 104 -1.20 -7.02 11.64
C VAL A 104 -1.68 -5.70 12.26
N ARG A 105 -1.10 -5.30 13.39
CA ARG A 105 -1.43 -4.07 14.10
C ARG A 105 -0.19 -3.22 14.29
N PHE A 106 -0.28 -1.93 13.96
CA PHE A 106 0.78 -0.97 14.25
C PHE A 106 0.63 -0.46 15.66
N VAL A 107 1.73 -0.52 16.40
CA VAL A 107 1.78 -0.25 17.83
C VAL A 107 2.58 1.02 18.07
N PHE A 108 1.98 1.91 18.85
CA PHE A 108 2.61 3.13 19.31
C PHE A 108 2.27 3.30 20.79
N CYS A 109 3.17 3.91 21.54
CA CYS A 109 2.85 4.45 22.85
C CYS A 109 1.85 5.61 22.75
N ARG A 110 1.51 6.22 23.90
CA ARG A 110 0.67 7.42 23.94
C ARG A 110 1.20 8.49 22.97
N VAL A 111 0.41 8.79 21.94
CA VAL A 111 0.71 9.85 20.98
C VAL A 111 0.53 11.20 21.67
N GLY A 112 1.64 11.87 21.99
CA GLY A 112 1.66 13.13 22.73
C GLY A 112 1.29 14.34 21.89
N SER A 113 1.81 14.42 20.66
CA SER A 113 1.60 15.57 19.78
C SER A 113 0.16 15.63 19.26
N PRO A 114 -0.52 16.79 19.37
CA PRO A 114 -1.81 17.03 18.74
C PRO A 114 -1.80 16.88 17.21
N GLU A 115 -0.66 17.15 16.56
CA GLU A 115 -0.47 17.01 15.12
C GLU A 115 -0.40 15.54 14.73
N ASP A 116 0.44 14.77 15.43
CA ASP A 116 0.54 13.32 15.23
C ASP A 116 -0.80 12.62 15.46
N ARG A 117 -1.59 13.06 16.45
CA ARG A 117 -2.94 12.52 16.69
C ARG A 117 -3.86 12.71 15.49
N VAL A 118 -3.81 13.86 14.83
CA VAL A 118 -4.63 14.14 13.64
C VAL A 118 -4.25 13.21 12.50
N LEU A 119 -2.95 13.07 12.22
CA LEU A 119 -2.45 12.26 11.11
C LEU A 119 -2.65 10.74 11.36
N VAL A 120 -2.38 10.26 12.57
CA VAL A 120 -2.63 8.86 12.96
C VAL A 120 -4.12 8.54 12.94
N SER A 121 -4.99 9.47 13.35
CA SER A 121 -6.44 9.25 13.26
C SER A 121 -6.92 9.16 11.81
N LEU A 122 -6.41 10.03 10.93
CA LEU A 122 -6.71 9.98 9.50
C LEU A 122 -6.30 8.64 8.89
N GLU A 123 -5.08 8.20 9.19
CA GLU A 123 -4.55 6.90 8.77
C GLU A 123 -5.42 5.73 9.25
N ALA A 124 -5.92 5.78 10.49
CA ALA A 124 -6.78 4.75 11.04
C ALA A 124 -8.17 4.68 10.37
N MET A 125 -8.67 5.78 9.81
CA MET A 125 -9.95 5.81 9.09
C MET A 125 -9.81 5.36 7.63
N ALA A 126 -8.75 5.80 6.96
CA ALA A 126 -8.55 5.60 5.52
C ALA A 126 -8.25 4.15 5.18
N VAL A 127 -7.84 3.37 6.18
CA VAL A 127 -7.55 1.95 6.03
C VAL A 127 -8.82 1.19 6.40
N PRO A 128 -9.46 0.45 5.46
CA PRO A 128 -10.47 -0.53 5.81
C PRO A 128 -9.94 -1.40 6.95
N ARG A 129 -10.78 -1.95 7.84
CA ARG A 129 -10.32 -2.94 8.81
C ARG A 129 -9.74 -4.15 8.04
N LEU A 130 -8.47 -4.05 7.66
CA LEU A 130 -7.75 -5.02 6.84
C LEU A 130 -7.49 -6.29 7.65
N PHE A 131 -7.68 -6.21 8.96
CA PHE A 131 -7.37 -7.23 9.94
C PHE A 131 -8.57 -7.38 10.88
N GLY A 132 -9.06 -8.61 10.95
CA GLY A 132 -10.29 -8.98 11.64
C GLY A 132 -10.21 -8.66 13.14
N GLY A 133 -11.37 -8.37 13.72
CA GLY A 133 -11.58 -8.35 15.16
C GLY A 133 -12.54 -9.47 15.49
N GLY A 134 -12.07 -10.72 15.39
CA GLY A 134 -12.85 -11.87 15.85
C GLY A 134 -12.76 -11.99 17.38
N GLU A 135 -13.88 -12.28 18.04
CA GLU A 135 -14.00 -12.42 19.51
C GLU A 135 -13.15 -13.55 20.13
N ALA A 136 -12.63 -14.48 19.32
CA ALA A 136 -11.78 -15.56 19.84
C ALA A 136 -10.34 -15.08 20.11
N ALA A 137 -9.70 -15.66 21.14
CA ALA A 137 -8.31 -15.38 21.48
C ALA A 137 -7.34 -15.77 20.33
N TYR A 138 -6.17 -15.14 20.30
CA TYR A 138 -5.08 -15.53 19.41
C TYR A 138 -4.35 -16.75 19.99
N ASP A 139 -3.80 -17.61 19.13
CA ASP A 139 -2.92 -18.70 19.57
C ASP A 139 -1.48 -18.20 19.79
N PHE A 140 -1.08 -17.23 18.97
CA PHE A 140 0.25 -16.64 18.97
C PHE A 140 0.19 -15.12 18.88
N VAL A 141 1.14 -14.47 19.54
CA VAL A 141 1.45 -13.05 19.34
C VAL A 141 2.92 -12.89 18.93
N MET A 142 3.16 -12.04 17.94
CA MET A 142 4.47 -11.70 17.44
C MET A 142 4.76 -10.22 17.63
N LYS A 143 5.94 -9.91 18.15
CA LYS A 143 6.53 -8.59 18.07
C LYS A 143 7.37 -8.48 16.80
N ALA A 144 7.18 -7.40 16.07
CA ALA A 144 7.94 -7.06 14.87
C ALA A 144 8.37 -5.58 14.90
N ASP A 145 9.49 -5.28 14.26
CA ASP A 145 9.90 -3.89 13.98
C ASP A 145 9.39 -3.46 12.60
N ASP A 146 9.19 -2.15 12.43
CA ASP A 146 8.74 -1.58 11.15
C ASP A 146 9.76 -1.64 10.01
N ASP A 147 10.96 -2.17 10.27
CA ASP A 147 11.98 -2.48 9.26
C ASP A 147 12.25 -3.99 9.12
N THR A 148 11.30 -4.81 9.55
CA THR A 148 11.30 -6.26 9.31
C THR A 148 10.20 -6.66 8.35
N PHE A 149 10.58 -7.37 7.30
CA PHE A 149 9.66 -8.01 6.38
C PHE A 149 9.45 -9.47 6.76
N PHE A 150 8.22 -9.84 7.10
CA PHE A 150 7.81 -11.25 7.27
C PHE A 150 7.09 -11.76 6.03
N ARG A 151 7.46 -12.96 5.59
CA ARG A 151 6.70 -13.72 4.62
C ARG A 151 5.67 -14.59 5.35
N LEU A 152 4.40 -14.17 5.27
CA LEU A 152 3.29 -14.76 6.03
C LEU A 152 3.06 -16.24 5.71
N PRO A 153 3.12 -16.71 4.44
CA PRO A 153 2.94 -18.13 4.14
C PRO A 153 4.00 -19.03 4.83
N GLU A 154 5.26 -18.63 4.77
CA GLU A 154 6.40 -19.36 5.34
C GLU A 154 6.39 -19.28 6.87
N LEU A 155 6.04 -18.12 7.43
CA LEU A 155 5.83 -17.98 8.86
C LEU A 155 4.69 -18.89 9.34
N ALA A 156 3.57 -18.92 8.61
CA ALA A 156 2.42 -19.74 8.99
C ALA A 156 2.73 -21.24 8.89
N GLU A 157 3.44 -21.67 7.84
CA GLU A 157 3.91 -23.05 7.69
C GLU A 157 4.84 -23.45 8.85
N SER A 158 5.80 -22.59 9.22
CA SER A 158 6.68 -22.86 10.35
C SER A 158 5.91 -23.01 11.67
N LEU A 159 4.96 -22.10 11.92
CA LEU A 159 4.16 -22.08 13.15
C LEU A 159 3.15 -23.23 13.25
N SER A 160 2.72 -23.80 12.12
CA SER A 160 1.83 -24.97 12.12
C SER A 160 2.42 -26.18 12.85
N ARG A 161 3.75 -26.29 12.84
CA ARG A 161 4.52 -27.37 13.46
C ARG A 161 5.03 -27.00 14.86
N ALA A 162 4.81 -25.76 15.30
CA ALA A 162 5.32 -25.25 16.56
C ALA A 162 4.41 -25.64 17.74
N PRO A 163 4.97 -25.84 18.94
CA PRO A 163 4.17 -26.02 20.16
C PRO A 163 3.17 -24.89 20.38
N ARG A 164 1.93 -25.21 20.77
CA ARG A 164 0.89 -24.21 21.09
C ARG A 164 1.02 -23.60 22.49
N ARG A 165 1.94 -24.12 23.31
CA ARG A 165 2.11 -23.74 24.71
C ARG A 165 3.57 -23.52 25.05
N ASP A 166 3.84 -22.58 25.94
CA ASP A 166 5.18 -22.23 26.43
C ASP A 166 6.20 -21.95 25.29
N LEU A 167 5.71 -21.55 24.10
CA LEU A 167 6.49 -21.34 22.89
C LEU A 167 7.21 -20.00 22.95
N TYR A 168 8.52 -20.02 22.79
CA TYR A 168 9.33 -18.84 22.53
C TYR A 168 10.05 -19.01 21.19
N TYR A 169 9.60 -18.30 20.17
CA TYR A 169 9.98 -18.50 18.77
C TYR A 169 10.68 -17.26 18.22
N GLY A 170 11.75 -17.44 17.44
CA GLY A 170 12.42 -16.33 16.77
C GLY A 170 13.84 -16.68 16.34
N CYS A 171 14.61 -15.67 15.94
CA CYS A 171 16.02 -15.87 15.61
C CYS A 171 16.88 -15.72 16.86
N MET A 172 17.50 -16.81 17.31
CA MET A 172 18.29 -16.83 18.54
C MET A 172 19.64 -16.09 18.39
N VAL A 173 19.98 -15.28 19.39
CA VAL A 173 21.29 -14.63 19.57
C VAL A 173 22.14 -15.46 20.55
N PRO A 174 23.45 -15.66 20.31
CA PRO A 174 24.26 -15.12 19.20
C PRO A 174 23.87 -15.71 17.85
N CYS A 175 24.13 -14.95 16.78
CA CYS A 175 23.73 -15.32 15.42
C CYS A 175 24.64 -16.37 14.78
N ASP A 176 25.79 -16.65 15.39
CA ASP A 176 26.53 -17.86 15.12
C ASP A 176 25.79 -19.08 15.70
N TYR A 177 26.17 -20.29 15.26
CA TYR A 177 25.58 -21.55 15.76
C TYR A 177 26.20 -21.99 17.09
N VAL A 178 26.92 -21.10 17.79
CA VAL A 178 27.61 -21.42 19.05
C VAL A 178 26.64 -21.23 20.20
N ARG A 179 26.18 -22.33 20.79
CA ARG A 179 25.24 -22.28 21.91
C ARG A 179 25.91 -21.77 23.20
N GLY A 180 25.24 -20.87 23.91
CA GLY A 180 25.72 -20.20 25.11
C GLY A 180 24.65 -20.03 26.20
N SER A 181 25.05 -19.62 27.40
CA SER A 181 24.13 -19.52 28.56
C SER A 181 23.19 -18.30 28.56
N ASN A 182 23.32 -17.40 27.58
CA ASN A 182 22.57 -16.13 27.46
C ASN A 182 21.82 -16.02 26.12
N GLU A 183 21.19 -17.11 25.68
CA GLU A 183 20.43 -17.18 24.44
C GLU A 183 19.02 -16.58 24.57
N TYR A 184 18.71 -15.60 23.73
CA TYR A 184 17.38 -14.99 23.61
C TYR A 184 17.00 -14.79 22.13
N MET A 185 15.70 -14.64 21.84
CA MET A 185 15.26 -14.33 20.49
C MET A 185 15.51 -12.84 20.22
N SER A 186 16.15 -12.56 19.09
CA SER A 186 16.57 -11.21 18.72
C SER A 186 15.41 -10.25 18.49
N GLY A 187 15.68 -8.96 18.65
CA GLY A 187 14.78 -7.87 18.31
C GLY A 187 14.33 -7.81 16.84
N MET A 188 14.94 -8.60 15.94
CA MET A 188 14.46 -8.80 14.56
C MET A 188 12.99 -9.23 14.52
N GLY A 189 12.52 -9.85 15.59
CA GLY A 189 11.14 -10.24 15.81
C GLY A 189 11.09 -11.59 16.51
N TYR A 190 10.13 -11.72 17.41
CA TYR A 190 9.94 -12.95 18.17
C TYR A 190 8.45 -13.14 18.45
N LEU A 191 8.09 -14.39 18.75
CA LEU A 191 6.72 -14.81 18.95
C LEU A 191 6.57 -15.62 20.23
N LEU A 192 5.44 -15.42 20.89
CA LEU A 192 5.02 -16.11 22.10
C LEU A 192 3.71 -16.84 21.87
N SER A 193 3.54 -18.02 22.48
CA SER A 193 2.21 -18.60 22.65
C SER A 193 1.35 -17.78 23.60
N TRP A 194 0.04 -17.82 23.41
CA TRP A 194 -0.90 -17.03 24.21
C TRP A 194 -0.82 -17.31 25.71
N ASP A 195 -0.50 -18.53 26.12
CA ASP A 195 -0.35 -18.85 27.55
C ASP A 195 0.87 -18.17 28.21
N LEU A 196 1.91 -17.82 27.44
CA LEU A 196 3.00 -16.97 27.93
C LEU A 196 2.56 -15.52 28.10
N VAL A 197 1.70 -15.04 27.21
CA VAL A 197 1.12 -13.70 27.29
C VAL A 197 0.28 -13.58 28.57
N GLU A 198 -0.61 -14.54 28.81
CA GLU A 198 -1.42 -14.60 30.04
C GLU A 198 -0.54 -14.63 31.29
N TRP A 199 0.55 -15.40 31.26
CA TRP A 199 1.52 -15.43 32.35
C TRP A 199 2.18 -14.08 32.58
N ILE A 200 2.62 -13.39 31.52
CA ILE A 200 3.26 -12.08 31.65
C ILE A 200 2.32 -11.08 32.32
N VAL A 201 1.04 -11.09 31.96
CA VAL A 201 0.01 -10.24 32.57
C VAL A 201 -0.17 -10.59 34.04
N ALA A 202 -0.27 -11.88 34.37
CA ALA A 202 -0.39 -12.32 35.76
C ALA A 202 0.86 -11.96 36.60
N ALA A 203 2.04 -11.93 35.98
CA ALA A 203 3.31 -11.58 36.60
C ALA A 203 3.63 -10.07 36.57
N ALA A 204 2.67 -9.22 36.18
CA ALA A 204 2.82 -7.78 36.03
C ALA A 204 3.59 -7.10 37.18
N ALA A 205 3.17 -7.34 38.42
CA ALA A 205 3.79 -6.72 39.61
C ALA A 205 5.24 -7.19 39.85
N GLU A 206 5.61 -8.39 39.39
CA GLU A 206 6.97 -8.91 39.51
C GLU A 206 7.91 -8.41 38.40
N ILE A 207 7.31 -8.00 37.28
CA ILE A 207 7.97 -7.45 36.10
C ILE A 207 8.14 -5.93 36.21
N GLU A 208 7.25 -5.26 36.95
CA GLU A 208 7.29 -3.82 37.17
C GLU A 208 8.68 -3.34 37.65
N GLY A 209 9.16 -2.24 37.07
CA GLY A 209 10.50 -1.70 37.33
C GLY A 209 11.66 -2.50 36.71
N ARG A 210 11.39 -3.57 35.95
CA ARG A 210 12.40 -4.40 35.25
C ARG A 210 12.22 -4.38 33.74
N THR A 211 11.71 -3.28 33.21
CA THR A 211 11.45 -3.02 31.79
C THR A 211 12.56 -2.21 31.11
N GLY A 212 13.60 -1.80 31.87
CA GLY A 212 14.70 -0.99 31.34
C GLY A 212 15.75 -1.82 30.59
N GLY A 213 16.02 -1.43 29.35
CA GLY A 213 17.07 -2.02 28.50
C GLY A 213 16.57 -2.38 27.10
N PRO A 214 17.35 -3.14 26.33
CA PRO A 214 16.86 -3.77 25.11
C PRO A 214 15.67 -4.68 25.43
N GLU A 215 14.58 -4.45 24.74
CA GLU A 215 13.29 -5.09 24.96
C GLU A 215 13.41 -6.62 24.85
N ASP A 216 14.03 -7.12 23.78
CA ASP A 216 14.23 -8.55 23.50
C ASP A 216 14.98 -9.31 24.62
N ARG A 217 16.04 -8.69 25.14
CA ARG A 217 16.82 -9.22 26.26
C ARG A 217 16.05 -9.16 27.57
N THR A 218 15.21 -8.15 27.72
CA THR A 218 14.38 -7.94 28.90
C THR A 218 13.29 -8.99 28.99
N LEU A 219 12.58 -9.26 27.88
CA LEU A 219 11.61 -10.35 27.79
C LEU A 219 12.23 -11.69 28.17
N TYR A 220 13.41 -12.00 27.63
CA TYR A 220 14.14 -13.22 27.98
C TYR A 220 14.41 -13.33 29.48
N SER A 221 14.83 -12.23 30.12
CA SER A 221 15.09 -12.18 31.55
C SER A 221 13.84 -12.54 32.37
N TRP A 222 12.67 -12.07 31.93
CA TRP A 222 11.39 -12.41 32.57
C TRP A 222 11.08 -13.89 32.42
N LEU A 223 11.11 -14.42 31.19
CA LEU A 223 10.83 -15.84 30.91
C LEU A 223 11.75 -16.76 31.71
N ARG A 224 13.06 -16.45 31.74
CA ARG A 224 14.06 -17.22 32.48
C ARG A 224 13.77 -17.24 33.99
N ARG A 225 13.41 -16.10 34.58
CA ARG A 225 13.09 -15.99 36.01
C ARG A 225 11.78 -16.69 36.36
N GLY A 226 10.78 -16.60 35.49
CA GLY A 226 9.50 -17.29 35.64
C GLY A 226 9.55 -18.79 35.33
N GLY A 227 10.68 -19.31 34.84
CA GLY A 227 10.80 -20.70 34.42
C GLY A 227 9.92 -21.06 33.20
N ARG A 228 9.61 -20.06 32.36
CA ARG A 228 8.75 -20.10 31.17
C ARG A 228 9.54 -20.06 29.87
N GLY A 229 8.87 -20.26 28.74
CA GLY A 229 9.48 -20.19 27.41
C GLY A 229 10.50 -21.30 27.17
N ARG A 230 10.19 -22.53 27.62
CA ARG A 230 11.06 -23.70 27.51
C ARG A 230 11.00 -24.31 26.13
N ASN A 231 9.87 -24.18 25.43
CA ASN A 231 9.75 -24.59 24.03
C ASN A 231 10.37 -23.53 23.13
N ARG A 232 11.71 -23.49 23.08
CA ARG A 232 12.45 -22.53 22.26
C ARG A 232 12.60 -23.05 20.84
N VAL A 233 12.13 -22.27 19.88
CA VAL A 233 12.28 -22.57 18.45
C VAL A 233 13.17 -21.51 17.82
N ASP A 234 14.39 -21.90 17.50
CA ASP A 234 15.35 -21.09 16.75
C ASP A 234 15.12 -21.28 15.25
N VAL A 235 14.86 -20.18 14.55
CA VAL A 235 14.47 -20.20 13.13
C VAL A 235 15.64 -19.96 12.20
N LYS A 236 16.88 -19.91 12.70
CA LYS A 236 18.07 -19.80 11.83
C LYS A 236 18.14 -20.97 10.83
N PRO A 237 18.51 -20.72 9.57
CA PRO A 237 18.90 -19.45 8.97
C PRO A 237 17.74 -18.70 8.28
N ALA A 238 16.47 -19.06 8.52
CA ALA A 238 15.32 -18.50 7.82
C ALA A 238 14.94 -17.07 8.25
N MET A 239 15.52 -16.55 9.34
CA MET A 239 15.35 -15.17 9.77
C MET A 239 16.72 -14.52 9.98
N TYR A 240 16.95 -13.37 9.36
CA TYR A 240 18.26 -12.74 9.33
C TYR A 240 18.21 -11.26 8.98
N ASN A 241 19.31 -10.55 9.24
CA ASN A 241 19.52 -9.18 8.77
C ASN A 241 19.81 -9.17 7.27
N PHE A 242 19.35 -8.12 6.58
CA PHE A 242 19.67 -7.86 5.19
C PHE A 242 21.18 -8.09 4.88
N PRO A 243 21.51 -8.63 3.68
CA PRO A 243 22.89 -8.92 3.28
C PRO A 243 23.85 -7.76 3.58
N GLY A 244 24.93 -8.05 4.31
CA GLY A 244 25.81 -7.01 4.84
C GLY A 244 26.92 -7.58 5.72
N ARG A 245 27.58 -6.71 6.51
CA ARG A 245 28.70 -7.07 7.37
C ARG A 245 28.31 -7.47 8.80
N HIS A 246 27.02 -7.45 9.14
CA HIS A 246 26.58 -7.79 10.49
C HIS A 246 26.68 -9.30 10.71
N PRO A 247 27.01 -9.80 11.92
CA PRO A 247 27.10 -11.24 12.19
C PRO A 247 25.81 -12.02 11.94
N CYS A 248 24.66 -11.34 12.04
CA CYS A 248 23.33 -11.88 11.74
C CYS A 248 22.90 -11.66 10.29
N SER A 249 23.77 -11.11 9.43
CA SER A 249 23.45 -10.94 8.01
C SER A 249 23.58 -12.27 7.28
N HIS A 250 22.68 -12.48 6.32
CA HIS A 250 22.70 -13.66 5.44
C HIS A 250 22.28 -13.23 4.02
N GLU A 251 22.76 -13.95 3.01
CA GLU A 251 22.25 -13.79 1.64
C GLU A 251 20.78 -14.20 1.55
N PHE A 252 20.07 -13.73 0.52
CA PHE A 252 18.67 -14.16 0.37
C PHE A 252 18.58 -15.66 0.04
N ILE A 253 17.67 -16.36 0.73
CA ILE A 253 17.40 -17.79 0.51
C ILE A 253 15.92 -18.04 0.25
N PRO A 254 15.55 -19.12 -0.47
CA PRO A 254 14.14 -19.42 -0.78
C PRO A 254 13.28 -19.67 0.46
N ASP A 255 13.86 -20.28 1.51
CA ASP A 255 13.15 -20.68 2.73
C ASP A 255 13.02 -19.54 3.77
N THR A 256 13.37 -18.31 3.39
CA THR A 256 13.33 -17.16 4.30
C THR A 256 11.93 -16.92 4.84
N ILE A 257 11.83 -16.82 6.16
CA ILE A 257 10.65 -16.38 6.91
C ILE A 257 10.70 -14.86 7.10
N ALA A 258 11.86 -14.28 7.38
CA ALA A 258 11.97 -12.85 7.61
C ALA A 258 13.32 -12.22 7.27
N VAL A 259 13.26 -10.97 6.80
CA VAL A 259 14.43 -10.12 6.54
C VAL A 259 14.30 -8.85 7.37
N HIS A 260 15.28 -8.62 8.25
CA HIS A 260 15.38 -7.44 9.12
C HIS A 260 16.41 -6.42 8.59
N GLN A 261 16.44 -5.21 9.17
CA GLN A 261 17.25 -4.07 8.75
C GLN A 261 16.91 -3.51 7.38
N LEU A 262 15.63 -3.54 6.99
CA LEU A 262 15.14 -2.87 5.79
C LEU A 262 14.93 -1.38 6.05
N LYS A 263 16.04 -0.67 6.31
CA LYS A 263 16.03 0.73 6.76
C LYS A 263 15.68 1.73 5.64
N ASP A 264 15.86 1.35 4.38
CA ASP A 264 15.70 2.23 3.21
C ASP A 264 14.95 1.53 2.06
N ASN A 265 14.42 2.33 1.12
CA ASN A 265 13.61 1.85 0.00
C ASN A 265 14.36 0.88 -0.91
N ARG A 266 15.67 1.05 -1.08
CA ARG A 266 16.49 0.17 -1.91
C ARG A 266 16.57 -1.23 -1.31
N ARG A 267 16.71 -1.35 0.02
CA ARG A 267 16.67 -2.65 0.69
C ARG A 267 15.30 -3.31 0.55
N TRP A 268 14.23 -2.56 0.76
CA TRP A 268 12.86 -3.06 0.56
C TRP A 268 12.62 -3.58 -0.84
N ALA A 269 12.91 -2.76 -1.87
CA ALA A 269 12.77 -3.15 -3.26
C ALA A 269 13.59 -4.42 -3.57
N ARG A 270 14.87 -4.46 -3.20
CA ARG A 270 15.71 -5.65 -3.44
C ARG A 270 15.15 -6.91 -2.78
N THR A 271 14.63 -6.80 -1.56
CA THR A 271 13.99 -7.92 -0.86
C THR A 271 12.72 -8.37 -1.58
N LEU A 272 11.83 -7.45 -1.93
CA LEU A 272 10.58 -7.76 -2.63
C LEU A 272 10.83 -8.33 -4.04
N GLN A 273 11.88 -7.86 -4.71
CA GLN A 273 12.30 -8.36 -6.02
C GLN A 273 12.76 -9.81 -5.93
N TYR A 274 13.59 -10.14 -4.94
CA TYR A 274 14.07 -11.52 -4.75
C TYR A 274 12.91 -12.51 -4.56
N PHE A 275 11.87 -12.12 -3.82
CA PHE A 275 10.69 -12.96 -3.58
C PHE A 275 9.57 -12.78 -4.63
N ASN A 276 9.86 -12.14 -5.77
CA ASN A 276 8.92 -11.93 -6.88
C ASN A 276 7.56 -11.32 -6.49
N PHE A 277 7.54 -10.43 -5.49
CA PHE A 277 6.29 -9.89 -4.92
C PHE A 277 5.43 -9.10 -5.90
N THR A 278 6.07 -8.44 -6.86
CA THR A 278 5.42 -7.56 -7.83
C THR A 278 5.16 -8.24 -9.17
N ALA A 279 5.60 -9.49 -9.37
CA ALA A 279 5.58 -10.15 -10.67
C ALA A 279 4.17 -10.39 -11.23
N ALA A 280 3.18 -10.62 -10.36
CA ALA A 280 1.80 -10.87 -10.74
C ALA A 280 0.90 -9.61 -10.69
N LEU A 281 1.45 -8.47 -10.25
CA LEU A 281 0.68 -7.24 -10.12
C LEU A 281 0.48 -6.63 -11.50
N LYS A 282 -0.79 -6.47 -11.88
CA LYS A 282 -1.17 -5.65 -13.02
C LYS A 282 -1.49 -4.25 -12.51
N PRO A 283 -1.18 -3.17 -13.27
CA PRO A 283 -1.75 -1.86 -13.00
C PRO A 283 -3.27 -2.00 -12.92
N PHE A 284 -3.81 -1.77 -11.73
CA PHE A 284 -5.23 -1.89 -11.48
C PHE A 284 -5.89 -0.59 -11.92
N TYR A 285 -6.85 -0.68 -12.85
CA TYR A 285 -7.73 0.43 -13.16
C TYR A 285 -8.99 0.28 -12.29
N PRO A 286 -9.35 1.30 -11.49
CA PRO A 286 -10.39 1.16 -10.49
C PRO A 286 -11.77 1.08 -11.16
N PRO A 287 -12.71 0.31 -10.58
CA PRO A 287 -14.08 0.27 -11.02
C PRO A 287 -14.79 1.61 -10.76
N ALA A 288 -15.76 1.92 -11.61
CA ALA A 288 -16.55 3.14 -11.55
C ALA A 288 -17.30 3.29 -10.20
N VAL A 289 -17.23 4.49 -9.64
CA VAL A 289 -17.94 4.87 -8.40
C VAL A 289 -19.42 5.14 -8.72
N PRO A 290 -20.37 4.74 -7.85
CA PRO A 290 -21.79 5.05 -8.05
C PRO A 290 -22.05 6.57 -8.08
N PRO A 291 -23.04 7.04 -8.85
CA PRO A 291 -23.26 8.47 -9.06
C PRO A 291 -23.72 9.19 -7.78
N GLY A 292 -23.09 10.34 -7.52
CA GLY A 292 -23.52 11.39 -6.60
C GLY A 292 -23.77 12.71 -7.34
N VAL A 293 -23.69 13.85 -6.63
CA VAL A 293 -23.90 15.20 -7.19
C VAL A 293 -22.88 15.57 -8.27
N ALA A 294 -21.66 15.04 -8.19
CA ALA A 294 -20.63 15.07 -9.22
C ALA A 294 -19.73 13.82 -9.08
N GLN A 295 -19.18 13.32 -10.18
CA GLN A 295 -18.12 12.32 -10.16
C GLN A 295 -16.77 13.06 -10.10
N VAL A 296 -15.94 12.74 -9.11
CA VAL A 296 -14.59 13.29 -8.95
C VAL A 296 -13.60 12.16 -8.82
N ASP A 297 -12.65 12.10 -9.74
CA ASP A 297 -11.54 11.15 -9.75
C ASP A 297 -10.24 11.89 -9.47
N VAL A 298 -9.52 11.50 -8.41
CA VAL A 298 -8.19 12.04 -8.08
C VAL A 298 -7.14 11.03 -8.53
N ARG A 299 -6.09 11.51 -9.22
CA ARG A 299 -5.04 10.67 -9.77
C ARG A 299 -3.65 11.26 -9.50
N PHE A 300 -2.70 10.42 -9.14
CA PHE A 300 -1.28 10.79 -9.02
C PHE A 300 -0.58 10.55 -10.35
N VAL A 301 0.11 11.57 -10.86
CA VAL A 301 0.67 11.56 -12.22
C VAL A 301 2.18 11.41 -12.15
N PHE A 302 2.66 10.28 -12.65
CA PHE A 302 4.06 10.01 -12.92
C PHE A 302 4.28 10.02 -14.44
N CYS A 303 5.47 10.40 -14.85
CA CYS A 303 6.04 10.00 -16.14
C CYS A 303 6.69 8.62 -15.98
N ARG A 304 7.49 8.18 -16.96
CA ARG A 304 8.20 6.90 -16.89
C ARG A 304 9.22 6.91 -15.74
N VAL A 305 8.91 6.15 -14.69
CA VAL A 305 9.79 5.92 -13.53
C VAL A 305 10.95 5.01 -13.94
N ALA A 306 12.12 5.61 -14.15
CA ALA A 306 13.30 4.91 -14.66
C ALA A 306 14.11 4.20 -13.57
N ASP A 307 14.07 4.71 -12.33
CA ASP A 307 14.76 4.08 -11.22
C ASP A 307 14.05 2.75 -10.86
N PRO A 308 14.77 1.62 -10.80
CA PRO A 308 14.16 0.31 -10.59
C PRO A 308 13.60 0.13 -9.16
N VAL A 309 14.14 0.84 -8.16
CA VAL A 309 13.62 0.81 -6.79
C VAL A 309 12.29 1.54 -6.75
N ASP A 310 12.25 2.76 -7.28
CA ASP A 310 11.04 3.57 -7.30
C ASP A 310 9.95 2.91 -8.16
N ALA A 311 10.30 2.38 -9.33
CA ALA A 311 9.37 1.68 -10.21
C ALA A 311 8.70 0.50 -9.50
N GLN A 312 9.43 -0.25 -8.70
CA GLN A 312 8.87 -1.38 -7.95
C GLN A 312 7.88 -0.93 -6.86
N LEU A 313 8.20 0.16 -6.14
CA LEU A 313 7.33 0.69 -5.09
C LEU A 313 6.08 1.35 -5.67
N VAL A 314 6.21 2.10 -6.76
CA VAL A 314 5.08 2.70 -7.48
C VAL A 314 4.15 1.62 -8.04
N VAL A 315 4.67 0.47 -8.49
CA VAL A 315 3.82 -0.65 -8.94
C VAL A 315 2.98 -1.23 -7.79
N LEU A 316 3.55 -1.35 -6.58
CA LEU A 316 2.81 -1.78 -5.39
C LEU A 316 1.69 -0.80 -5.04
N GLU A 317 2.02 0.48 -5.06
CA GLU A 317 1.08 1.57 -4.79
C GLU A 317 -0.06 1.59 -5.81
N ALA A 318 0.27 1.53 -7.10
CA ALA A 318 -0.71 1.54 -8.19
C ALA A 318 -1.63 0.32 -8.14
N ALA A 319 -1.09 -0.87 -7.84
CA ALA A 319 -1.88 -2.08 -7.70
C ALA A 319 -2.83 -2.02 -6.49
N ARG A 320 -2.45 -1.29 -5.43
CA ARG A 320 -3.26 -1.18 -4.22
C ARG A 320 -4.38 -0.16 -4.34
N HIS A 321 -4.09 1.02 -4.87
CA HIS A 321 -5.01 2.16 -4.83
C HIS A 321 -5.72 2.40 -6.18
N GLY A 322 -5.08 2.01 -7.29
CA GLY A 322 -5.64 2.21 -8.63
C GLY A 322 -5.75 3.67 -9.04
N ASP A 323 -5.05 4.60 -8.39
CA ASP A 323 -5.14 6.04 -8.61
C ASP A 323 -3.89 6.63 -9.31
N ILE A 324 -2.91 5.81 -9.68
CA ILE A 324 -1.70 6.26 -10.38
C ILE A 324 -1.87 6.24 -11.91
N LEU A 325 -1.46 7.32 -12.56
CA LEU A 325 -1.27 7.44 -14.01
C LEU A 325 0.23 7.52 -14.32
N VAL A 326 0.73 6.60 -15.15
CA VAL A 326 2.11 6.63 -15.66
C VAL A 326 2.07 7.06 -17.13
N LEU A 327 2.61 8.24 -17.41
CA LEU A 327 2.61 8.88 -18.72
C LEU A 327 3.90 8.58 -19.49
N ASN A 328 3.86 8.75 -20.82
CA ASN A 328 4.96 8.43 -21.70
C ASN A 328 5.97 9.58 -21.86
N CYS A 329 6.44 10.12 -20.74
CA CYS A 329 7.46 11.17 -20.65
C CYS A 329 8.64 10.71 -19.79
N THR A 330 9.73 11.48 -19.76
CA THR A 330 10.83 11.28 -18.80
C THR A 330 10.42 11.84 -17.45
N GLU A 331 10.61 11.10 -16.35
CA GLU A 331 10.29 11.58 -15.00
C GLU A 331 11.05 12.84 -14.61
N ASN A 332 10.29 13.86 -14.23
CA ASN A 332 10.74 15.18 -13.81
C ASN A 332 9.56 15.91 -13.12
N MET A 333 9.83 17.10 -12.55
CA MET A 333 8.77 17.96 -12.01
C MET A 333 8.40 19.12 -12.95
N ASN A 334 9.34 19.63 -13.76
CA ASN A 334 9.25 20.97 -14.38
C ASN A 334 9.28 20.99 -15.91
N ASP A 335 9.53 19.85 -16.56
CA ASP A 335 9.82 19.74 -17.99
C ASP A 335 8.73 18.91 -18.70
N GLY A 336 7.70 19.59 -19.19
CA GLY A 336 6.69 19.02 -20.07
C GLY A 336 5.64 18.09 -19.44
N LYS A 337 5.74 17.76 -18.15
CA LYS A 337 4.80 16.85 -17.45
C LYS A 337 3.35 17.35 -17.51
N THR A 338 3.12 18.65 -17.32
CA THR A 338 1.80 19.28 -17.44
C THR A 338 1.21 19.17 -18.84
N HIS A 339 2.04 19.38 -19.87
CA HIS A 339 1.61 19.18 -21.24
C HIS A 339 1.23 17.71 -21.48
N GLU A 340 2.08 16.77 -21.07
CA GLU A 340 1.82 15.34 -21.24
C GLU A 340 0.54 14.91 -20.51
N TYR A 341 0.29 15.43 -19.31
CA TYR A 341 -0.94 15.19 -18.55
C TYR A 341 -2.18 15.72 -19.28
N LEU A 342 -2.23 17.02 -19.59
CA LEU A 342 -3.39 17.65 -20.23
C LEU A 342 -3.64 17.11 -21.64
N SER A 343 -2.60 16.75 -22.37
CA SER A 343 -2.72 16.18 -23.72
C SER A 343 -3.12 14.70 -23.71
N SER A 344 -2.81 13.94 -22.65
CA SER A 344 -3.10 12.50 -22.60
C SER A 344 -4.46 12.17 -21.98
N VAL A 345 -4.92 12.94 -21.00
CA VAL A 345 -6.22 12.71 -20.32
C VAL A 345 -7.39 12.61 -21.31
N PRO A 346 -7.55 13.52 -22.31
CA PRO A 346 -8.63 13.41 -23.30
C PRO A 346 -8.61 12.11 -24.10
N ARG A 347 -7.42 11.59 -24.42
CA ARG A 347 -7.25 10.33 -25.17
C ARG A 347 -7.53 9.12 -24.28
N MET A 348 -7.05 9.15 -23.03
CA MET A 348 -7.19 8.04 -22.08
C MET A 348 -8.63 7.82 -21.65
N PHE A 349 -9.41 8.88 -21.47
CA PHE A 349 -10.79 8.81 -20.97
C PHE A 349 -11.83 9.20 -22.03
N ALA A 350 -11.51 9.06 -23.32
CA ALA A 350 -12.40 9.42 -24.42
C ALA A 350 -13.76 8.69 -24.38
N SER A 351 -13.81 7.48 -23.81
CA SER A 351 -15.04 6.69 -23.67
C SER A 351 -15.98 7.20 -22.57
N SER A 352 -15.47 7.99 -21.63
CA SER A 352 -16.21 8.58 -20.52
C SER A 352 -15.59 9.93 -20.17
N PRO A 353 -15.83 10.96 -21.01
CA PRO A 353 -15.21 12.27 -20.85
C PRO A 353 -15.63 12.93 -19.53
N TYR A 354 -14.70 13.66 -18.92
CA TYR A 354 -15.00 14.51 -17.76
C TYR A 354 -15.57 15.84 -18.24
N ASP A 355 -16.22 16.59 -17.33
CA ASP A 355 -16.61 17.98 -17.57
C ASP A 355 -15.39 18.92 -17.47
N TYR A 356 -14.49 18.62 -16.54
CA TYR A 356 -13.35 19.45 -16.16
C TYR A 356 -12.12 18.59 -15.87
N VAL A 357 -10.93 19.16 -16.08
CA VAL A 357 -9.63 18.57 -15.72
C VAL A 357 -8.90 19.55 -14.83
N MET A 358 -8.37 19.08 -13.70
CA MET A 358 -7.61 19.91 -12.75
C MET A 358 -6.17 19.41 -12.62
N LYS A 359 -5.22 20.34 -12.65
CA LYS A 359 -3.85 20.13 -12.15
C LYS A 359 -3.74 20.72 -10.74
N THR A 360 -3.02 20.05 -9.85
CA THR A 360 -2.65 20.53 -8.52
C THR A 360 -1.32 19.91 -8.09
N ASP A 361 -0.66 20.51 -7.11
CA ASP A 361 0.61 20.01 -6.54
C ASP A 361 0.37 19.07 -5.34
N ASP A 362 1.39 18.28 -4.99
CA ASP A 362 1.34 17.29 -3.90
C ASP A 362 1.47 17.91 -2.49
N ASP A 363 1.80 19.20 -2.41
CA ASP A 363 1.82 20.00 -1.19
C ASP A 363 0.58 20.91 -1.06
N THR A 364 -0.50 20.51 -1.73
CA THR A 364 -1.77 21.25 -1.79
C THR A 364 -2.91 20.46 -1.16
N TYR A 365 -3.62 21.07 -0.21
CA TYR A 365 -4.90 20.55 0.28
C TYR A 365 -6.07 21.17 -0.48
N LEU A 366 -6.75 20.33 -1.26
CA LEU A 366 -7.95 20.70 -2.02
C LEU A 366 -9.22 20.26 -1.29
N ARG A 367 -10.12 21.20 -1.01
CA ARG A 367 -11.47 20.89 -0.50
C ARG A 367 -12.39 20.54 -1.67
N VAL A 368 -12.39 19.25 -2.04
CA VAL A 368 -13.13 18.73 -3.20
C VAL A 368 -14.60 19.17 -3.23
N ALA A 369 -15.32 19.10 -2.11
CA ALA A 369 -16.72 19.53 -2.06
C ALA A 369 -16.89 21.03 -2.40
N ALA A 370 -16.00 21.89 -1.89
CA ALA A 370 -16.03 23.32 -2.17
C ALA A 370 -15.68 23.63 -3.64
N LEU A 371 -14.78 22.85 -4.24
CA LEU A 371 -14.49 22.94 -5.68
C LEU A 371 -15.68 22.49 -6.54
N VAL A 372 -16.35 21.40 -6.17
CA VAL A 372 -17.55 20.91 -6.87
C VAL A 372 -18.67 21.96 -6.84
N ASP A 373 -18.93 22.56 -5.67
CA ASP A 373 -19.91 23.63 -5.56
C ASP A 373 -19.53 24.86 -6.39
N GLU A 374 -18.23 25.18 -6.47
CA GLU A 374 -17.72 26.27 -7.31
C GLU A 374 -17.94 26.01 -8.81
N LEU A 375 -17.69 24.78 -9.26
CA LEU A 375 -17.81 24.36 -10.67
C LEU A 375 -19.26 24.08 -11.09
N ARG A 376 -20.18 23.81 -10.15
CA ARG A 376 -21.58 23.44 -10.45
C ARG A 376 -22.27 24.42 -11.40
N HIS A 377 -22.00 25.71 -11.25
CA HIS A 377 -22.65 26.78 -12.02
C HIS A 377 -21.78 27.38 -13.13
N LYS A 378 -20.62 26.77 -13.41
CA LYS A 378 -19.70 27.23 -14.46
C LYS A 378 -20.05 26.55 -15.80
N PRO A 379 -19.77 27.21 -16.94
CA PRO A 379 -19.94 26.58 -18.25
C PRO A 379 -19.06 25.33 -18.36
N ARG A 380 -19.48 24.37 -19.18
CA ARG A 380 -18.70 23.15 -19.46
C ARG A 380 -17.66 23.34 -20.56
N ASP A 381 -17.66 24.51 -21.20
CA ASP A 381 -16.79 24.84 -22.31
C ASP A 381 -15.95 26.10 -22.02
N ASP A 382 -14.75 26.12 -22.59
CA ASP A 382 -13.81 27.25 -22.60
C ASP A 382 -13.47 27.83 -21.21
N VAL A 383 -13.54 27.02 -20.15
CA VAL A 383 -13.22 27.40 -18.76
C VAL A 383 -11.72 27.36 -18.51
N TYR A 384 -11.24 28.38 -17.82
CA TYR A 384 -9.94 28.39 -17.15
C TYR A 384 -10.10 29.03 -15.77
N LEU A 385 -9.95 28.23 -14.71
CA LEU A 385 -10.26 28.62 -13.34
C LEU A 385 -9.10 28.30 -12.41
N GLY A 386 -8.76 29.19 -11.50
CA GLY A 386 -7.67 28.97 -10.54
C GLY A 386 -7.33 30.22 -9.74
N TYR A 387 -6.10 30.33 -9.27
CA TYR A 387 -5.60 31.57 -8.66
C TYR A 387 -5.02 32.49 -9.75
N GLY A 388 -5.84 33.41 -10.27
CA GLY A 388 -5.46 34.27 -11.39
C GLY A 388 -4.33 35.23 -11.05
N PHE A 389 -3.29 35.27 -11.87
CA PHE A 389 -2.14 36.15 -11.70
C PHE A 389 -2.20 37.31 -12.69
N ALA A 390 -2.02 38.53 -12.17
CA ALA A 390 -2.12 39.76 -12.96
C ALA A 390 -0.78 40.09 -13.63
N VAL A 391 -0.81 40.41 -14.91
CA VAL A 391 0.35 40.89 -15.67
C VAL A 391 -0.09 42.07 -16.53
N GLY A 392 0.45 43.25 -16.23
CA GLY A 392 -0.06 44.50 -16.81
C GLY A 392 -1.52 44.72 -16.46
N ASP A 393 -2.35 44.99 -17.47
CA ASP A 393 -3.79 45.23 -17.31
C ASP A 393 -4.64 43.96 -17.33
N ASP A 394 -4.06 42.79 -17.66
CA ASP A 394 -4.76 41.50 -17.61
C ASP A 394 -4.71 40.94 -16.18
N PRO A 395 -5.84 40.90 -15.45
CA PRO A 395 -5.86 40.45 -14.05
C PRO A 395 -5.67 38.94 -13.90
N MET A 396 -5.76 38.17 -15.00
CA MET A 396 -5.75 36.71 -14.99
C MET A 396 -5.02 36.16 -16.22
N GLN A 397 -3.82 36.69 -16.53
CA GLN A 397 -3.07 36.27 -17.71
C GLN A 397 -2.75 34.77 -17.70
N PHE A 398 -2.51 34.23 -16.50
CA PHE A 398 -2.37 32.81 -16.21
C PHE A 398 -2.91 32.49 -14.81
N MET A 399 -3.07 31.22 -14.47
CA MET A 399 -3.44 30.74 -13.13
C MET A 399 -2.21 30.14 -12.46
N HIS A 400 -1.94 30.51 -11.21
CA HIS A 400 -0.76 30.10 -10.45
C HIS A 400 -0.63 28.58 -10.27
N GLY A 401 0.61 28.08 -10.22
CA GLY A 401 0.96 26.65 -10.12
C GLY A 401 0.30 25.85 -8.99
N MET A 402 -0.18 26.51 -7.92
CA MET A 402 -0.91 25.87 -6.81
C MET A 402 -2.11 25.02 -7.25
N GLY A 403 -2.66 25.30 -8.44
CA GLY A 403 -3.67 24.46 -9.08
C GLY A 403 -4.62 25.26 -9.95
N TYR A 404 -5.09 24.63 -11.02
CA TYR A 404 -6.03 25.21 -11.96
C TYR A 404 -6.86 24.15 -12.69
N VAL A 405 -8.07 24.56 -13.07
CA VAL A 405 -9.06 23.78 -13.79
C VAL A 405 -9.18 24.31 -15.21
N VAL A 406 -9.24 23.40 -16.17
CA VAL A 406 -9.67 23.66 -17.54
C VAL A 406 -10.89 22.80 -17.87
N SER A 407 -11.76 23.28 -18.74
CA SER A 407 -12.84 22.45 -19.29
C SER A 407 -12.29 21.36 -20.22
N TRP A 408 -13.09 20.32 -20.42
CA TRP A 408 -12.72 19.19 -21.27
C TRP A 408 -12.39 19.57 -22.72
N ASP A 409 -13.12 20.52 -23.29
CA ASP A 409 -12.86 21.03 -24.64
C ASP A 409 -11.49 21.73 -24.74
N VAL A 410 -11.08 22.45 -23.69
CA VAL A 410 -9.76 23.09 -23.61
C VAL A 410 -8.66 22.03 -23.50
N ALA A 411 -8.83 21.01 -22.65
CA ALA A 411 -7.89 19.89 -22.57
C ALA A 411 -7.79 19.13 -23.91
N THR A 412 -8.93 18.90 -24.57
CA THR A 412 -9.01 18.27 -25.89
C THR A 412 -8.26 19.11 -26.93
N TRP A 413 -8.42 20.43 -26.91
CA TRP A 413 -7.66 21.33 -27.78
C TRP A 413 -6.16 21.20 -27.54
N VAL A 414 -5.69 21.20 -26.28
CA VAL A 414 -4.27 20.97 -25.94
C VAL A 414 -3.78 19.63 -26.51
N SER A 415 -4.58 18.56 -26.38
CA SER A 415 -4.26 17.22 -26.90
C SER A 415 -4.00 17.17 -28.41
N THR A 416 -4.71 18.00 -29.18
CA THR A 416 -4.64 18.04 -30.64
C THR A 416 -3.78 19.17 -31.21
N ASN A 417 -3.27 20.07 -30.37
CA ASN A 417 -2.55 21.25 -30.84
C ASN A 417 -1.05 20.97 -30.99
N GLU A 418 -0.65 20.62 -32.22
CA GLU A 418 0.75 20.36 -32.57
C GLU A 418 1.65 21.60 -32.47
N ASP A 419 1.10 22.81 -32.50
CA ASP A 419 1.90 24.04 -32.43
C ASP A 419 2.61 24.18 -31.07
N ILE A 420 2.00 23.69 -29.98
CA ILE A 420 2.61 23.70 -28.64
C ILE A 420 3.95 22.96 -28.66
N LEU A 421 3.98 21.79 -29.29
CA LEU A 421 5.19 20.99 -29.44
C LEU A 421 6.15 21.60 -30.46
N ARG A 422 5.62 22.13 -31.57
CA ARG A 422 6.41 22.76 -32.64
C ARG A 422 7.25 23.93 -32.13
N TYR A 423 6.72 24.71 -31.20
CA TYR A 423 7.41 25.87 -30.61
C TYR A 423 8.24 25.52 -29.37
N ASN A 424 8.31 24.25 -28.99
CA ASN A 424 8.98 23.79 -27.78
C ASN A 424 8.46 24.48 -26.51
N ASP A 425 7.17 24.84 -26.50
CA ASP A 425 6.51 25.59 -25.42
C ASP A 425 6.14 24.69 -24.24
N THR A 426 6.93 23.65 -23.98
CA THR A 426 6.75 22.68 -22.89
C THR A 426 7.85 22.75 -21.83
N HIS A 427 8.83 23.64 -22.01
CA HIS A 427 9.96 23.84 -21.10
C HIS A 427 9.85 25.17 -20.36
N GLY A 428 9.90 25.14 -19.03
CA GLY A 428 9.76 26.32 -18.17
C GLY A 428 8.59 26.21 -17.18
N PRO A 429 8.27 27.29 -16.44
CA PRO A 429 7.19 27.29 -15.45
C PRO A 429 5.86 26.92 -16.11
N GLU A 430 5.26 25.83 -15.66
CA GLU A 430 4.16 25.17 -16.37
C GLU A 430 2.89 26.01 -16.36
N ASP A 431 2.68 26.78 -15.30
CA ASP A 431 1.56 27.67 -15.12
C ASP A 431 1.56 28.85 -16.11
N LEU A 432 2.73 29.47 -16.30
CA LEU A 432 2.97 30.49 -17.32
C LEU A 432 2.74 29.92 -18.73
N LEU A 433 3.24 28.71 -18.99
CA LEU A 433 3.11 28.05 -20.29
C LEU A 433 1.66 27.74 -20.63
N VAL A 434 0.88 27.19 -19.69
CA VAL A 434 -0.55 26.95 -19.90
C VAL A 434 -1.28 28.26 -20.23
N GLY A 435 -1.03 29.33 -19.47
CA GLY A 435 -1.60 30.65 -19.78
C GLY A 435 -1.22 31.14 -21.19
N LYS A 436 0.05 31.01 -21.56
CA LYS A 436 0.56 31.35 -22.91
C LYS A 436 -0.17 30.56 -24.00
N TRP A 437 -0.29 29.24 -23.87
CA TRP A 437 -0.97 28.40 -24.86
C TRP A 437 -2.41 28.86 -25.08
N LEU A 438 -3.16 29.08 -23.99
CA LEU A 438 -4.56 29.49 -24.06
C LEU A 438 -4.73 30.88 -24.68
N ASN A 439 -3.83 31.81 -24.37
CA ASN A 439 -3.86 33.17 -24.95
C ASN A 439 -3.60 33.15 -26.46
N ILE A 440 -2.60 32.40 -26.92
CA ILE A 440 -2.29 32.24 -28.36
C ILE A 440 -3.43 31.51 -29.07
N GLY A 441 -3.91 30.42 -28.48
CA GLY A 441 -4.98 29.58 -29.01
C GLY A 441 -6.37 30.22 -28.97
N ARG A 442 -6.52 31.37 -28.31
CA ARG A 442 -7.80 32.03 -28.03
C ARG A 442 -8.79 31.06 -27.35
N ARG A 443 -8.30 30.32 -26.36
CA ARG A 443 -9.05 29.38 -25.51
C ARG A 443 -9.05 29.84 -24.05
N GLY A 444 -9.89 29.22 -23.23
CA GLY A 444 -10.01 29.53 -21.81
C GLY A 444 -10.48 30.97 -21.58
N LYS A 445 -11.47 31.47 -22.34
CA LYS A 445 -11.97 32.85 -22.20
C LYS A 445 -12.89 33.02 -21.00
N ASN A 446 -13.54 31.94 -20.56
CA ASN A 446 -14.31 31.94 -19.33
C ASN A 446 -13.34 31.82 -18.14
N ARG A 447 -12.69 32.94 -17.80
CA ARG A 447 -11.67 33.02 -16.73
C ARG A 447 -12.28 33.36 -15.39
N TYR A 448 -11.95 32.54 -14.39
CA TYR A 448 -12.41 32.74 -13.01
C TYR A 448 -11.24 32.67 -12.05
N SER A 449 -11.00 33.78 -11.33
CA SER A 449 -10.04 33.81 -10.23
C SER A 449 -10.75 33.46 -8.93
N LEU A 450 -10.23 32.45 -8.23
CA LEU A 450 -10.70 32.04 -6.91
C LEU A 450 -9.99 32.77 -5.77
N ARG A 451 -9.36 33.92 -6.02
CA ARG A 451 -8.89 34.78 -4.93
C ARG A 451 -10.10 35.32 -4.13
N PRO A 452 -10.08 35.31 -2.79
CA PRO A 452 -9.01 34.86 -1.88
C PRO A 452 -9.22 33.44 -1.32
N ARG A 453 -10.05 32.59 -1.95
CA ARG A 453 -10.40 31.23 -1.53
C ARG A 453 -9.35 30.17 -1.90
N MET A 454 -8.42 30.50 -2.78
CA MET A 454 -7.16 29.77 -3.00
C MET A 454 -5.99 30.63 -2.53
N TYR A 455 -5.07 30.08 -1.74
CA TYR A 455 -3.95 30.84 -1.21
C TYR A 455 -2.79 29.96 -0.71
N ASP A 456 -1.61 30.58 -0.62
CA ASP A 456 -0.42 30.01 0.00
C ASP A 456 -0.45 30.21 1.52
N LEU A 457 -0.02 29.19 2.27
CA LEU A 457 0.41 29.40 3.65
C LEU A 457 1.85 29.96 3.64
N ASN A 458 1.96 31.29 3.82
CA ASN A 458 3.23 31.92 4.09
C ASN A 458 3.61 31.77 5.59
N TRP A 459 4.82 32.21 5.95
CA TRP A 459 5.34 32.09 7.33
C TRP A 459 4.58 32.95 8.37
N ASP A 460 3.78 33.93 7.93
CA ASP A 460 3.11 34.94 8.76
C ASP A 460 1.56 34.87 8.70
N MET A 461 1.00 33.92 7.94
CA MET A 461 -0.44 33.71 7.72
C MET A 461 -0.88 32.45 8.45
N ASP A 462 -1.30 32.60 9.71
CA ASP A 462 -1.80 31.49 10.53
C ASP A 462 -3.32 31.23 10.39
N ASN A 463 -4.03 31.98 9.54
CA ASN A 463 -5.49 31.90 9.48
C ASN A 463 -5.99 31.25 8.20
N PHE A 464 -6.51 30.03 8.35
CA PHE A 464 -7.36 29.42 7.35
C PHE A 464 -8.69 30.17 7.21
N ARG A 465 -9.30 30.14 6.02
CA ARG A 465 -10.60 30.79 5.76
C ARG A 465 -11.73 29.77 5.71
N PRO A 466 -12.95 30.05 6.22
CA PRO A 466 -14.06 29.08 6.17
C PRO A 466 -14.49 28.72 4.75
N ASP A 467 -14.40 29.67 3.82
CA ASP A 467 -14.78 29.57 2.40
C ASP A 467 -13.65 29.05 1.49
N THR A 468 -12.53 28.62 2.07
CA THR A 468 -11.37 28.08 1.35
C THR A 468 -11.76 26.96 0.39
N VAL A 469 -11.20 27.00 -0.83
CA VAL A 469 -11.24 25.91 -1.80
C VAL A 469 -9.92 25.15 -1.80
N LEU A 470 -8.79 25.85 -1.71
CA LEU A 470 -7.45 25.27 -1.85
C LEU A 470 -6.45 25.97 -0.93
N VAL A 471 -5.63 25.18 -0.23
CA VAL A 471 -4.49 25.66 0.55
C VAL A 471 -3.21 25.07 0.01
N HIS A 472 -2.23 25.90 -0.32
CA HIS A 472 -0.96 25.50 -0.92
C HIS A 472 0.22 25.74 0.05
N MET A 473 1.39 25.15 -0.26
CA MET A 473 2.61 25.15 0.54
C MET A 473 2.52 24.39 1.88
N LEU A 474 1.84 23.24 1.89
CA LEU A 474 1.82 22.30 3.02
C LEU A 474 3.09 21.43 3.01
N LYS A 475 4.24 22.06 3.30
CA LYS A 475 5.57 21.43 3.18
C LYS A 475 5.93 20.48 4.33
N ASP A 476 5.12 20.38 5.37
CA ASP A 476 5.40 19.53 6.54
C ASP A 476 4.12 19.02 7.21
N ASN A 477 4.29 17.97 8.02
CA ASN A 477 3.20 17.30 8.75
C ASN A 477 2.42 18.24 9.68
N ARG A 478 3.08 19.28 10.22
CA ARG A 478 2.43 20.25 11.12
C ARG A 478 1.45 21.13 10.34
N ARG A 479 1.83 21.60 9.15
CA ARG A 479 0.94 22.37 8.27
C ARG A 479 -0.25 21.53 7.81
N TRP A 480 -0.02 20.28 7.41
CA TRP A 480 -1.10 19.35 7.06
C TRP A 480 -2.06 19.11 8.23
N ALA A 481 -1.55 18.80 9.42
CA ALA A 481 -2.38 18.59 10.60
C ALA A 481 -3.17 19.85 10.99
N ALA A 482 -2.59 21.04 10.84
CA ALA A 482 -3.29 22.30 11.08
C ALA A 482 -4.46 22.51 10.12
N ALA A 483 -4.25 22.26 8.82
CA ALA A 483 -5.31 22.34 7.81
C ALA A 483 -6.44 21.35 8.11
N PHE A 484 -6.10 20.09 8.39
CA PHE A 484 -7.09 19.04 8.70
C PHE A 484 -7.89 19.35 9.96
N ARG A 485 -7.24 19.90 10.99
CA ARG A 485 -7.90 20.32 12.22
C ARG A 485 -8.87 21.47 11.97
N TYR A 486 -8.45 22.50 11.22
CA TYR A 486 -9.30 23.65 10.93
C TYR A 486 -10.53 23.29 10.11
N PHE A 487 -10.36 22.50 9.04
CA PHE A 487 -11.46 22.10 8.17
C PHE A 487 -12.26 20.90 8.69
N ASN A 488 -11.97 20.46 9.92
CA ASN A 488 -12.64 19.34 10.56
C ASN A 488 -12.68 18.08 9.68
N VAL A 489 -11.55 17.76 9.03
CA VAL A 489 -11.42 16.60 8.13
C VAL A 489 -11.66 15.30 8.90
N ASN A 490 -11.26 15.28 10.17
CA ASN A 490 -11.47 14.17 11.08
C ASN A 490 -12.80 14.31 11.86
N GLY A 491 -13.71 15.17 11.42
CA GLY A 491 -15.02 15.37 12.05
C GLY A 491 -15.84 14.08 12.02
N GLY A 492 -16.19 13.55 13.19
CA GLY A 492 -16.89 12.26 13.33
C GLY A 492 -15.99 11.10 13.72
N VAL A 493 -14.70 11.34 13.88
CA VAL A 493 -13.71 10.33 14.28
C VAL A 493 -13.57 10.39 15.78
N GLN A 494 -13.88 9.28 16.47
CA GLN A 494 -13.41 9.14 17.84
C GLN A 494 -11.90 9.27 17.79
N ALA A 495 -11.32 10.19 18.58
CA ALA A 495 -9.87 10.27 18.75
C ALA A 495 -9.33 8.85 18.89
N VAL A 496 -8.13 8.57 18.36
CA VAL A 496 -7.43 7.30 18.64
C VAL A 496 -7.21 7.27 20.15
N GLN A 497 -8.22 6.78 20.85
CA GLN A 497 -8.20 6.49 22.26
C GLN A 497 -7.29 5.28 22.40
N PRO A 498 -6.55 5.17 23.51
CA PRO A 498 -6.06 3.87 23.92
C PRO A 498 -7.24 2.91 23.81
N VAL A 499 -7.08 1.83 23.06
CA VAL A 499 -8.12 0.82 22.97
C VAL A 499 -8.43 0.43 24.42
N PRO A 500 -9.71 0.46 24.89
CA PRO A 500 -10.09 -0.04 26.20
C PRO A 500 -9.94 -1.56 26.14
N LEU A 501 -8.69 -1.95 26.26
CA LEU A 501 -8.24 -3.32 26.18
C LEU A 501 -8.51 -3.97 27.54
N PRO A 502 -9.00 -5.22 27.60
CA PRO A 502 -8.96 -5.97 28.84
C PRO A 502 -7.52 -5.96 29.38
N MET A 503 -7.36 -6.06 30.70
CA MET A 503 -6.08 -5.88 31.39
C MET A 503 -4.91 -6.68 30.75
N ILE A 504 -5.21 -7.84 30.16
CA ILE A 504 -4.28 -8.69 29.40
C ILE A 504 -3.69 -7.96 28.19
N ASP A 505 -4.54 -7.35 27.38
CA ASP A 505 -4.14 -6.67 26.16
C ASP A 505 -3.44 -5.33 26.47
N GLN A 506 -3.85 -4.59 27.52
CA GLN A 506 -3.15 -3.36 27.93
C GLN A 506 -1.69 -3.60 28.32
N PHE A 507 -1.41 -4.74 28.98
CA PHE A 507 -0.07 -5.08 29.43
C PHE A 507 0.83 -5.44 28.23
N LEU A 508 0.32 -6.21 27.26
CA LEU A 508 1.00 -6.56 26.00
C LEU A 508 1.58 -5.34 25.26
N PHE A 509 0.80 -4.26 25.15
CA PHE A 509 1.20 -3.03 24.46
C PHE A 509 2.09 -2.09 25.30
N CYS A 510 2.27 -2.38 26.59
CA CYS A 510 3.28 -1.72 27.42
C CYS A 510 4.59 -2.53 27.51
N ILE A 511 4.57 -3.77 27.03
CA ILE A 511 5.72 -4.69 27.01
C ILE A 511 6.50 -4.59 25.70
N PHE A 512 5.77 -4.48 24.58
CA PHE A 512 6.32 -4.10 23.28
C PHE A 512 6.30 -2.57 23.16
#